data_AF-A0A6P4YVA6-F1
#
_entry.id   AF-A0A6P4YVA6-F1
#
_cell.length_a   1.000
_cell.length_b   1.000
_cell.length_c   1.000
_cell.angle_alpha   90.00
_cell.angle_beta   90.00
_cell.angle_gamma   90.00
#
_symmetry.space_group_name_H-M   'P 1'
#
loop_
_entity.id
_entity.type
_entity.pdbx_description
1 polymer ?
#
loop_
_entity_poly.entity_id
_entity_poly.type
_entity_poly.pdbx_seq_one_letter_code
_entity_poly.pdbx_strand_id
1 'polypeptide(L)'
;MNVFASISLSEQLLPPQLLYQGKTDACHPKFSFPSEWDIYHSESHCSNVDTMHWYADTILIPYMEAQREALGLDAEQPGLAIFDVFKAHRNQALLEKLKQHNILAVFVPASCTGELQPLDCDGGVNYVLKKELRQRFITYYAESFTAEHREDRDLESVTVDLKLSKMKCWEQWTVSRTTQSPSSGAGSEQESVQRWTRAGCKFFFS
;
A
#
# COMPACT_ATOMS: atom_id res chain seq x y z
N MET A 1 -3.34 -5.56 11.27
CA MET A 1 -2.76 -4.37 10.60
C MET A 1 -3.21 -4.41 9.17
N ASN A 2 -3.86 -3.36 8.68
CA ASN A 2 -4.06 -3.16 7.25
C ASN A 2 -3.01 -2.17 6.73
N VAL A 3 -2.60 -2.36 5.49
CA VAL A 3 -1.68 -1.48 4.77
C VAL A 3 -2.47 -0.83 3.66
N PHE A 4 -2.47 0.49 3.65
CA PHE A 4 -3.00 1.31 2.60
C PHE A 4 -1.82 1.95 1.87
N ALA A 5 -1.74 1.76 0.55
CA ALA A 5 -0.60 2.17 -0.25
C ALA A 5 -1.08 2.83 -1.53
N SER A 6 -0.42 3.90 -1.95
CA SER A 6 -0.80 4.61 -3.17
C SER A 6 0.44 4.83 -4.03
N ILE A 7 0.29 4.82 -5.35
CA ILE A 7 1.39 4.93 -6.31
C ILE A 7 1.08 5.98 -7.36
N SER A 8 1.99 6.90 -7.61
CA SER A 8 1.85 7.88 -8.68
C SER A 8 2.08 7.25 -10.06
N LEU A 9 1.69 7.96 -11.13
CA LEU A 9 2.06 7.56 -12.50
C LEU A 9 3.56 7.66 -12.75
N SER A 10 4.28 8.48 -11.98
CA SER A 10 5.75 8.53 -11.99
C SER A 10 6.39 7.36 -11.23
N GLU A 11 5.62 6.30 -10.95
CA GLU A 11 6.05 5.09 -10.23
C GLU A 11 6.57 5.38 -8.81
N GLN A 12 6.19 6.54 -8.26
CA GLN A 12 6.54 6.90 -6.91
C GLN A 12 5.51 6.29 -5.96
N LEU A 13 5.96 5.39 -5.10
CA LEU A 13 5.16 4.94 -3.97
C LEU A 13 5.03 6.10 -2.98
N LEU A 14 3.81 6.52 -2.70
CA LEU A 14 3.54 7.47 -1.63
C LEU A 14 3.70 6.79 -0.27
N PRO A 15 3.99 7.56 0.79
CA PRO A 15 4.11 6.96 2.11
C PRO A 15 2.86 6.16 2.48
N PRO A 16 3.02 4.89 2.90
CA PRO A 16 1.89 4.04 3.20
C PRO A 16 1.25 4.44 4.53
N GLN A 17 -0.06 4.24 4.62
CA GLN A 17 -0.80 4.32 5.89
C GLN A 17 -0.94 2.91 6.48
N LEU A 18 -0.45 2.73 7.71
CA LEU A 18 -0.63 1.50 8.48
C LEU A 18 -1.76 1.69 9.49
N LEU A 19 -2.78 0.84 9.38
CA LEU A 19 -3.93 0.86 10.29
C LEU A 19 -3.85 -0.30 11.28
N TYR A 20 -3.57 0.04 12.54
CA TYR A 20 -3.60 -0.89 13.67
C TYR A 20 -5.00 -0.98 14.27
N GLN A 21 -5.33 -2.16 14.81
CA GLN A 21 -6.60 -2.33 15.51
C GLN A 21 -6.50 -1.70 16.90
N GLY A 22 -7.31 -0.69 17.18
CA GLY A 22 -7.33 -0.06 18.49
C GLY A 22 -8.02 1.30 18.51
N LYS A 23 -8.03 1.91 19.70
CA LYS A 23 -8.66 3.22 19.96
C LYS A 23 -7.65 4.31 20.32
N THR A 24 -6.39 3.92 20.58
CA THR A 24 -5.34 4.81 21.08
C THR A 24 -3.99 4.32 20.56
N ASP A 25 -2.98 5.19 20.60
CA ASP A 25 -1.60 4.89 20.18
C ASP A 25 -0.94 3.76 20.98
N ALA A 26 -1.53 3.35 22.11
CA ALA A 26 -1.07 2.17 22.85
C ALA A 26 -1.17 0.86 22.04
N CYS A 27 -1.96 0.84 20.96
CA CYS A 27 -2.02 -0.32 20.04
C CYS A 27 -0.91 -0.33 18.99
N HIS A 28 -0.17 0.76 18.82
CA HIS A 28 0.94 0.84 17.88
C HIS A 28 2.10 -0.01 18.37
N PRO A 29 2.87 -0.62 17.45
CA PRO A 29 4.01 -1.41 17.84
C PRO A 29 5.14 -0.49 18.34
N LYS A 30 5.97 -1.03 19.23
CA LYS A 30 7.04 -0.27 19.89
C LYS A 30 8.30 -0.07 19.04
N PHE A 31 8.29 -0.48 17.77
CA PHE A 31 9.42 -0.30 16.88
C PHE A 31 9.30 1.02 16.11
N SER A 32 10.43 1.55 15.66
CA SER A 32 10.47 2.80 14.91
C SER A 32 10.21 2.56 13.43
N PHE A 33 9.18 3.22 12.90
CA PHE A 33 8.93 3.32 11.46
C PHE A 33 9.72 4.47 10.85
N PRO A 34 9.91 4.47 9.52
CA PRO A 34 10.33 5.68 8.81
C PRO A 34 9.38 6.84 9.08
N SER A 35 9.92 8.04 9.21
CA SER A 35 9.17 9.24 9.64
C SER A 35 8.03 9.63 8.70
N GLU A 36 8.14 9.26 7.44
CA GLU A 36 7.18 9.54 6.39
C GLU A 36 5.96 8.62 6.43
N TRP A 37 6.05 7.46 7.11
CA TRP A 37 4.94 6.52 7.19
C TRP A 37 3.83 7.05 8.08
N ASP A 38 2.59 6.91 7.61
CA ASP A 38 1.43 7.30 8.39
C ASP A 38 0.99 6.13 9.28
N ILE A 39 1.37 6.19 10.55
CA ILE A 39 1.01 5.16 11.53
C ILE A 39 -0.25 5.59 12.26
N TYR A 40 -1.36 4.92 11.97
CA TYR A 40 -2.66 5.28 12.48
C TYR A 40 -3.43 4.08 13.02
N HIS A 41 -4.60 4.31 13.60
CA HIS A 41 -5.40 3.23 14.20
C HIS A 41 -6.89 3.41 13.93
N SER A 42 -7.61 2.29 13.89
CA SER A 42 -9.07 2.27 13.85
C SER A 42 -9.61 1.08 14.63
N GLU A 43 -10.84 1.19 15.15
CA GLU A 43 -11.43 0.13 15.98
C GLU A 43 -11.51 -1.22 15.25
N SER A 44 -11.73 -1.16 13.93
CA SER A 44 -11.90 -2.31 13.06
C SER A 44 -10.66 -2.64 12.23
N HIS A 45 -9.51 -1.98 12.46
CA HIS A 45 -8.28 -2.04 11.64
C HIS A 45 -8.45 -1.78 10.14
N CYS A 46 -9.66 -1.47 9.66
CA CYS A 46 -9.96 -1.12 8.28
C CYS A 46 -10.02 0.39 8.11
N SER A 47 -9.80 0.86 6.88
CA SER A 47 -10.03 2.25 6.52
C SER A 47 -11.48 2.63 6.77
N ASN A 48 -11.69 3.81 7.33
CA ASN A 48 -12.99 4.42 7.52
C ASN A 48 -12.94 5.87 7.03
N VAL A 49 -14.03 6.60 7.21
CA VAL A 49 -14.13 7.99 6.75
C VAL A 49 -13.02 8.85 7.38
N ASP A 50 -12.81 8.74 8.69
CA ASP A 50 -11.84 9.55 9.42
C ASP A 50 -10.40 9.22 9.01
N THR A 51 -10.05 7.93 8.84
CA THR A 51 -8.70 7.54 8.41
C THR A 51 -8.39 8.01 6.98
N MET A 52 -9.40 8.05 6.11
CA MET A 52 -9.24 8.53 4.73
C MET A 52 -9.16 10.06 4.66
N HIS A 53 -9.91 10.77 5.51
CA HIS A 53 -9.74 12.22 5.65
C HIS A 53 -8.35 12.57 6.16
N TRP A 54 -7.88 11.84 7.18
CA TRP A 54 -6.52 11.97 7.68
C TRP A 54 -5.50 11.74 6.58
N TYR A 55 -5.59 10.61 5.86
CA TYR A 55 -4.70 10.30 4.74
C TYR A 55 -4.72 11.39 3.65
N ALA A 56 -5.91 11.93 3.36
CA ALA A 56 -6.05 12.99 2.39
C ALA A 56 -5.24 14.24 2.80
N ASP A 57 -5.36 14.64 4.05
CA ASP A 57 -4.73 15.85 4.59
C ASP A 57 -3.23 15.69 4.83
N THR A 58 -2.76 14.50 5.21
CA THR A 58 -1.36 14.26 5.55
C THR A 58 -0.49 13.86 4.38
N ILE A 59 -1.04 13.12 3.41
CA ILE A 59 -0.26 12.50 2.34
C ILE A 59 -0.72 12.98 0.96
N LEU A 60 -1.99 12.76 0.61
CA LEU A 60 -2.49 12.92 -0.77
C LEU A 60 -2.46 14.37 -1.26
N ILE A 61 -3.04 15.30 -0.49
CA ILE A 61 -3.15 16.71 -0.87
C ILE A 61 -1.76 17.37 -0.86
N PRO A 62 -0.93 17.24 0.18
CA PRO A 62 0.43 17.79 0.17
C PRO A 62 1.28 17.25 -0.98
N TYR A 63 1.15 15.96 -1.30
CA TYR A 63 1.83 15.37 -2.45
C TYR A 63 1.41 16.03 -3.77
N MET A 64 0.11 16.20 -3.99
CA MET A 64 -0.43 16.84 -5.20
C MET A 64 0.06 18.28 -5.36
N GLU A 65 0.02 19.05 -4.28
CA GLU A 65 0.50 20.44 -4.27
C GLU A 65 2.00 20.50 -4.59
N ALA A 66 2.81 19.65 -3.96
CA ALA A 66 4.24 19.55 -4.24
C ALA A 66 4.53 19.14 -5.69
N GLN A 67 3.74 18.24 -6.29
CA GLN A 67 3.90 17.87 -7.70
C GLN A 67 3.55 19.01 -8.65
N ARG A 68 2.49 19.79 -8.36
CA ARG A 68 2.14 20.97 -9.16
C ARG A 68 3.27 22.00 -9.13
N GLU A 69 3.80 22.30 -7.93
CA GLU A 69 4.91 23.22 -7.75
C GLU A 69 6.17 22.74 -8.49
N ALA A 70 6.56 21.47 -8.29
CA ALA A 70 7.75 20.90 -8.91
C ALA A 70 7.70 20.89 -10.45
N LEU A 71 6.51 20.76 -11.03
CA LEU A 71 6.28 20.79 -12.47
C LEU A 71 6.02 22.21 -13.02
N GLY A 72 5.98 23.23 -12.17
CA GLY A 72 5.65 24.61 -12.56
C GLY A 72 4.23 24.75 -13.12
N LEU A 73 3.30 23.92 -12.64
CA LEU A 73 1.90 23.94 -13.06
C LEU A 73 1.09 24.93 -12.22
N ASP A 74 -0.05 25.34 -12.77
CA ASP A 74 -1.00 26.19 -12.03
C ASP A 74 -1.54 25.45 -10.79
N ALA A 75 -1.81 26.17 -9.71
CA ALA A 75 -2.35 25.59 -8.47
C ALA A 75 -3.72 24.93 -8.69
N GLU A 76 -4.49 25.42 -9.66
CA GLU A 76 -5.80 24.90 -10.06
C GLU A 76 -5.71 23.77 -11.08
N GLN A 77 -4.50 23.40 -11.55
CA GLN A 77 -4.32 22.30 -12.48
C GLN A 77 -4.91 21.02 -11.89
N PRO A 78 -5.90 20.38 -12.56
CA PRO A 78 -6.58 19.24 -12.00
C PRO A 78 -5.63 18.07 -11.78
N GLY A 79 -5.66 17.52 -10.58
CA GLY A 79 -5.10 16.21 -10.24
C GLY A 79 -6.15 15.12 -10.45
N LEU A 80 -5.71 13.88 -10.62
CA LEU A 80 -6.59 12.72 -10.71
C LEU A 80 -6.24 11.76 -9.56
N ALA A 81 -7.26 11.20 -8.92
CA ALA A 81 -7.08 10.13 -7.96
C ALA A 81 -7.99 8.95 -8.28
N ILE A 82 -7.42 7.74 -8.37
CA ILE A 82 -8.14 6.54 -8.84
C ILE A 82 -8.27 5.54 -7.71
N PHE A 83 -9.43 5.49 -7.08
CA PHE A 83 -9.77 4.65 -5.93
C PHE A 83 -10.53 3.38 -6.34
N ASP A 84 -10.58 2.39 -5.46
CA ASP A 84 -11.58 1.33 -5.55
C ASP A 84 -12.98 1.82 -5.10
N VAL A 85 -14.02 1.00 -5.30
CA VAL A 85 -15.40 1.32 -4.88
C VAL A 85 -15.69 1.04 -3.40
N PHE A 86 -14.66 0.97 -2.54
CA PHE A 86 -14.84 0.77 -1.11
C PHE A 86 -15.64 1.92 -0.47
N LYS A 87 -16.38 1.62 0.60
CA LYS A 87 -17.34 2.56 1.21
C LYS A 87 -16.65 3.80 1.78
N ALA A 88 -15.44 3.66 2.33
CA ALA A 88 -14.71 4.78 2.91
C ALA A 88 -14.30 5.82 1.84
N HIS A 89 -13.94 5.37 0.63
CA HIS A 89 -13.49 6.25 -0.47
C HIS A 89 -14.63 7.02 -1.13
N ARG A 90 -15.85 6.49 -1.06
CA ARG A 90 -17.05 7.11 -1.64
C ARG A 90 -17.78 8.06 -0.68
N ASN A 91 -17.13 8.44 0.42
CA ASN A 91 -17.72 9.39 1.35
C ASN A 91 -17.80 10.79 0.70
N GLN A 92 -18.96 11.43 0.82
CA GLN A 92 -19.21 12.73 0.20
C GLN A 92 -18.28 13.84 0.72
N ALA A 93 -18.01 13.87 2.03
CA ALA A 93 -17.12 14.88 2.62
C ALA A 93 -15.68 14.73 2.12
N LEU A 94 -15.21 13.49 1.94
CA LEU A 94 -13.91 13.22 1.31
C LEU A 94 -13.90 13.71 -0.14
N LEU A 95 -14.92 13.38 -0.92
CA LEU A 95 -15.00 13.78 -2.33
C LEU A 95 -15.06 15.31 -2.49
N GLU A 96 -15.78 16.00 -1.62
CA GLU A 96 -15.84 17.47 -1.59
C GLU A 96 -14.48 18.07 -1.23
N LYS A 97 -13.78 17.51 -0.24
CA LYS A 97 -12.42 17.91 0.11
C LYS A 97 -11.47 17.75 -1.08
N LEU A 98 -11.45 16.60 -1.74
CA LEU A 98 -10.62 16.39 -2.93
C LEU A 98 -10.95 17.40 -4.03
N LYS A 99 -12.24 17.66 -4.27
CA LYS A 99 -12.69 18.64 -5.25
C LYS A 99 -12.23 20.07 -4.90
N GLN A 100 -12.23 20.45 -3.63
CA GLN A 100 -11.73 21.76 -3.17
C GLN A 100 -10.24 21.97 -3.48
N HIS A 101 -9.46 20.89 -3.54
CA HIS A 101 -8.05 20.92 -3.94
C HIS A 101 -7.82 20.61 -5.43
N ASN A 102 -8.87 20.69 -6.26
CA ASN A 102 -8.86 20.35 -7.68
C ASN A 102 -8.35 18.93 -7.97
N ILE A 103 -8.71 17.97 -7.12
CA ILE A 103 -8.41 16.55 -7.32
C ILE A 103 -9.70 15.83 -7.73
N LEU A 104 -9.69 15.24 -8.91
CA LEU A 104 -10.79 14.46 -9.46
C LEU A 104 -10.70 13.01 -8.95
N ALA A 105 -11.69 12.57 -8.19
CA ALA A 105 -11.79 11.16 -7.78
C ALA A 105 -12.47 10.32 -8.89
N VAL A 106 -11.82 9.25 -9.32
CA VAL A 106 -12.34 8.23 -10.24
C VAL A 106 -12.35 6.89 -9.52
N PHE A 107 -13.41 6.11 -9.74
CA PHE A 107 -13.59 4.83 -9.07
C PHE A 107 -13.46 3.69 -10.05
N VAL A 108 -12.59 2.73 -9.73
CA VAL A 108 -12.47 1.46 -10.45
C VAL A 108 -13.69 0.60 -10.13
N PRO A 109 -14.42 0.08 -11.13
CA PRO A 109 -15.56 -0.79 -10.90
C PRO A 109 -15.22 -2.00 -10.00
N ALA A 110 -16.23 -2.49 -9.28
CA ALA A 110 -16.08 -3.69 -8.46
C ALA A 110 -15.54 -4.86 -9.30
N SER A 111 -14.65 -5.64 -8.71
CA SER A 111 -13.99 -6.79 -9.34
C SER A 111 -13.05 -6.47 -10.51
N CYS A 112 -12.82 -5.20 -10.83
CA CYS A 112 -11.87 -4.79 -11.88
C CYS A 112 -10.54 -4.26 -11.31
N THR A 113 -10.31 -4.33 -10.00
CA THR A 113 -9.09 -3.81 -9.37
C THR A 113 -7.83 -4.50 -9.90
N GLY A 114 -7.87 -5.82 -10.08
CA GLY A 114 -6.76 -6.59 -10.66
C GLY A 114 -6.46 -6.30 -12.14
N GLU A 115 -7.33 -5.57 -12.84
CA GLU A 115 -7.14 -5.22 -14.26
C GLU A 115 -6.86 -3.73 -14.45
N LEU A 116 -7.53 -2.88 -13.67
CA LEU A 116 -7.59 -1.43 -13.92
C LEU A 116 -6.92 -0.59 -12.83
N GLN A 117 -6.58 -1.18 -11.67
CA GLN A 117 -5.90 -0.47 -10.60
C GLN A 117 -4.39 -0.78 -10.69
N PRO A 118 -3.53 0.20 -11.02
CA PRO A 118 -2.10 -0.07 -11.26
C PRO A 118 -1.35 -0.68 -10.08
N LEU A 119 -1.85 -0.47 -8.86
CA LEU A 119 -1.26 -1.07 -7.68
C LEU A 119 -1.50 -2.58 -7.60
N ASP A 120 -2.68 -3.04 -8.03
CA ASP A 120 -3.14 -4.43 -7.92
C ASP A 120 -3.11 -5.21 -9.24
N CYS A 121 -2.79 -4.56 -10.35
CA CYS A 121 -2.60 -5.25 -11.63
C CYS A 121 -1.42 -6.23 -11.57
N ASP A 122 -1.43 -7.22 -12.46
CA ASP A 122 -0.33 -8.18 -12.56
C ASP A 122 1.01 -7.45 -12.77
N GLY A 123 1.99 -7.77 -11.91
CA GLY A 123 3.28 -7.07 -11.88
C GLY A 123 3.30 -5.77 -11.08
N GLY A 124 2.16 -5.28 -10.59
CA GLY A 124 2.05 -4.09 -9.74
C GLY A 124 2.64 -4.28 -8.35
N VAL A 125 2.79 -3.18 -7.60
CA VAL A 125 3.46 -3.17 -6.28
C VAL A 125 2.82 -4.13 -5.29
N ASN A 126 1.48 -4.17 -5.20
CA ASN A 126 0.80 -5.09 -4.29
C ASN A 126 1.01 -6.54 -4.71
N TYR A 127 1.00 -6.84 -6.02
CA TYR A 127 1.27 -8.18 -6.51
C TYR A 127 2.65 -8.66 -6.08
N VAL A 128 3.68 -7.84 -6.33
CA VAL A 128 5.08 -8.15 -5.96
C VAL A 128 5.21 -8.32 -4.44
N LEU A 129 4.64 -7.41 -3.65
CA LEU A 129 4.68 -7.48 -2.20
C LEU A 129 3.99 -8.74 -1.67
N LYS A 130 2.78 -9.06 -2.15
CA LYS A 130 2.03 -10.26 -1.77
C LYS A 130 2.81 -11.54 -2.11
N LYS A 131 3.46 -11.59 -3.28
CA LYS A 131 4.27 -12.72 -3.72
C LYS A 131 5.50 -12.92 -2.85
N GLU A 132 6.22 -11.85 -2.54
CA GLU A 132 7.41 -11.88 -1.68
C GLU A 132 7.06 -12.29 -0.25
N LEU A 133 6.00 -11.72 0.33
CA LEU A 133 5.52 -12.10 1.67
C LEU A 133 5.14 -13.58 1.71
N ARG A 134 4.45 -14.08 0.68
CA ARG A 134 4.13 -15.51 0.56
C ARG A 134 5.40 -16.37 0.49
N GLN A 135 6.39 -15.97 -0.30
CA GLN A 135 7.64 -16.71 -0.43
C GLN A 135 8.43 -16.77 0.88
N ARG A 136 8.50 -15.65 1.62
CA ARG A 136 9.16 -15.61 2.93
C ARG A 136 8.41 -16.43 3.97
N PHE A 137 7.08 -16.39 3.96
CA PHE A 137 6.28 -17.24 4.82
C PHE A 137 6.53 -18.73 4.55
N ILE A 138 6.56 -19.15 3.28
CA ILE A 138 6.88 -20.53 2.89
C ILE A 138 8.27 -20.93 3.39
N THR A 139 9.25 -20.03 3.26
CA THR A 139 10.64 -20.27 3.71
C THR A 139 10.70 -20.43 5.22
N TYR A 140 10.10 -19.51 5.99
CA TYR A 140 10.01 -19.60 7.45
C TYR A 140 9.32 -20.87 7.92
N TYR A 141 8.21 -21.24 7.26
CA TYR A 141 7.49 -22.47 7.59
C TYR A 141 8.35 -23.70 7.36
N ALA A 142 9.05 -23.78 6.22
CA ALA A 142 9.95 -24.87 5.91
C ALA A 142 11.09 -24.98 6.93
N GLU A 143 11.74 -23.86 7.27
CA GLU A 143 12.81 -23.81 8.28
C GLU A 143 12.32 -24.24 9.66
N SER A 144 11.14 -23.78 10.07
CA SER A 144 10.54 -24.13 11.35
C SER A 144 10.18 -25.61 11.41
N PHE A 145 9.62 -26.14 10.31
CA PHE A 145 9.31 -27.55 10.17
C PHE A 145 10.58 -28.42 10.24
N THR A 146 11.63 -28.05 9.51
CA THR A 146 12.92 -28.77 9.56
C THR A 146 13.58 -28.70 10.93
N ALA A 147 13.50 -27.56 11.63
CA ALA A 147 14.06 -27.42 12.98
C ALA A 147 13.34 -28.28 14.02
N GLU A 148 12.03 -28.50 13.86
CA GLU A 148 11.27 -29.40 14.72
C GLU A 148 11.36 -30.87 14.29
N HIS A 149 11.65 -31.14 13.02
CA HIS A 149 11.86 -32.49 12.53
C HIS A 149 13.15 -33.08 13.12
N ARG A 150 13.01 -34.17 13.87
CA ARG A 150 14.12 -35.05 14.31
C ARG A 150 13.90 -36.38 13.60
N GLU A 151 14.96 -37.08 13.20
CA GLU A 151 14.91 -38.31 12.40
C GLU A 151 13.97 -39.41 12.94
N ASP A 152 13.55 -39.33 14.21
CA ASP A 152 12.69 -40.29 14.91
C ASP A 152 11.26 -39.78 15.23
N ARG A 153 10.82 -38.64 14.67
CA ARG A 153 9.45 -38.11 14.88
C ARG A 153 8.57 -38.28 13.63
N ASP A 154 7.35 -38.75 13.86
CA ASP A 154 6.31 -38.84 12.85
C ASP A 154 5.95 -37.45 12.28
N LEU A 155 5.81 -37.35 10.96
CA LEU A 155 5.61 -36.09 10.24
C LEU A 155 4.31 -35.40 10.65
N GLU A 156 3.27 -36.16 11.01
CA GLU A 156 1.97 -35.63 11.45
C GLU A 156 2.02 -35.01 12.85
N SER A 157 3.09 -35.28 13.62
CA SER A 157 3.25 -34.77 14.98
C SER A 157 3.95 -33.41 15.07
N VAL A 158 4.55 -32.94 13.95
CA VAL A 158 5.25 -31.65 13.89
C VAL A 158 4.23 -30.53 13.79
N THR A 159 4.20 -29.64 14.79
CA THR A 159 3.24 -28.54 14.86
C THR A 159 3.97 -27.21 14.88
N VAL A 160 4.02 -26.53 13.73
CA VAL A 160 4.65 -25.21 13.62
C VAL A 160 3.78 -24.14 14.28
N ASP A 161 4.35 -23.37 15.23
CA ASP A 161 3.65 -22.25 15.88
C ASP A 161 3.52 -21.05 14.92
N LEU A 162 2.31 -20.87 14.38
CA LEU A 162 1.96 -19.79 13.45
C LEU A 162 1.53 -18.49 14.14
N LYS A 163 1.72 -18.34 15.46
CA LYS A 163 1.39 -17.09 16.14
C LYS A 163 2.25 -15.93 15.60
N LEU A 164 1.61 -14.80 15.31
CA LEU A 164 2.29 -13.57 14.85
C LEU A 164 3.40 -13.11 15.81
N SER A 165 3.25 -13.36 17.11
CA SER A 165 4.27 -13.05 18.13
C SER A 165 5.55 -13.91 18.04
N LYS A 166 5.49 -15.03 17.33
CA LYS A 166 6.64 -15.88 16.97
C LYS A 166 7.18 -15.52 15.58
N MET A 167 6.30 -15.11 14.67
CA MET A 167 6.64 -14.60 13.33
C MET A 167 7.10 -13.12 13.35
N LYS A 168 7.88 -12.68 14.36
CA LYS A 168 8.30 -11.27 14.57
C LYS A 168 9.03 -10.63 13.38
N CYS A 169 9.50 -11.45 12.45
CA CYS A 169 10.14 -11.02 11.21
C CYS A 169 9.19 -10.25 10.26
N TRP A 170 7.87 -10.43 10.37
CA TRP A 170 6.90 -9.92 9.39
C TRP A 170 6.87 -8.39 9.28
N GLU A 171 6.87 -7.69 10.43
CA GLU A 171 6.79 -6.22 10.48
C GLU A 171 8.08 -5.57 9.99
N GLN A 172 9.23 -6.08 10.42
CA GLN A 172 10.56 -5.64 9.96
C GLN A 172 10.75 -5.89 8.45
N TRP A 173 10.24 -7.00 7.93
CA TRP A 173 10.32 -7.34 6.52
C TRP A 173 9.53 -6.38 5.62
N THR A 174 8.33 -6.01 6.05
CA THR A 174 7.47 -5.09 5.30
C THR A 174 8.12 -3.70 5.20
N VAL A 175 8.77 -3.23 6.27
CA VAL A 175 9.49 -1.94 6.35
C VAL A 175 10.78 -1.95 5.52
N SER A 176 11.53 -3.06 5.50
CA SER A 176 12.82 -3.15 4.79
C SER A 176 12.75 -3.06 3.26
N ARG A 177 11.59 -3.34 2.65
CA ARG A 177 11.40 -3.38 1.19
C ARG A 177 10.79 -2.10 0.63
N THR A 178 9.86 -1.50 1.36
CA THR A 178 9.19 -0.24 1.03
C THR A 178 10.12 0.97 1.15
N THR A 179 11.26 0.82 1.84
CA THR A 179 12.34 1.82 1.92
C THR A 179 13.44 1.62 0.87
N GLN A 180 13.44 0.53 0.11
CA GLN A 180 14.39 0.31 -1.00
C GLN A 180 13.75 0.74 -2.32
N SER A 181 14.20 1.87 -2.87
CA SER A 181 13.86 2.29 -4.24
C SER A 181 14.29 1.20 -5.25
N PRO A 182 13.51 0.93 -6.31
CA PRO A 182 13.93 0.01 -7.36
C PRO A 182 15.07 0.65 -8.16
N SER A 183 16.31 0.36 -7.78
CA SER A 183 17.46 0.65 -8.64
C SER A 183 17.53 -0.38 -9.76
N SER A 184 17.25 0.08 -10.98
CA SER A 184 17.72 -0.42 -12.28
C SER A 184 17.55 -1.91 -12.58
N GLY A 185 16.49 -2.25 -13.32
CA GLY A 185 16.31 -3.54 -14.01
C GLY A 185 15.62 -3.34 -15.35
N ALA A 186 16.30 -2.72 -16.31
CA ALA A 186 15.78 -2.42 -17.64
C ALA A 186 15.56 -3.69 -18.48
N GLY A 187 14.42 -3.78 -19.16
CA GLY A 187 14.28 -4.69 -20.32
C GLY A 187 12.87 -4.92 -20.85
N SER A 188 11.85 -5.07 -19.98
CA SER A 188 10.52 -5.55 -20.41
C SER A 188 9.35 -4.59 -20.13
N GLU A 189 9.57 -3.50 -19.39
CA GLU A 189 8.50 -2.54 -19.03
C GLU A 189 8.20 -1.49 -20.11
N GLN A 190 9.07 -1.36 -21.12
CA GLN A 190 8.93 -0.30 -22.15
C GLN A 190 7.74 -0.47 -23.10
N GLU A 191 7.25 -1.70 -23.33
CA GLU A 191 6.10 -1.92 -24.24
C GLU A 191 4.75 -1.56 -23.59
N SER A 192 4.60 -1.77 -22.28
CA SER A 192 3.37 -1.39 -21.56
C SER A 192 3.22 0.13 -21.44
N VAL A 193 4.34 0.85 -21.26
CA VAL A 193 4.36 2.31 -21.09
C VAL A 193 4.03 3.07 -22.38
N GLN A 194 4.43 2.57 -23.55
CA GLN A 194 4.17 3.23 -24.85
C GLN A 194 2.69 3.24 -25.26
N ARG A 195 1.86 2.36 -24.69
CA ARG A 195 0.42 2.29 -25.03
C ARG A 195 -0.41 3.39 -24.37
N TRP A 196 0.09 4.02 -23.30
CA TRP A 196 -0.71 4.91 -22.43
C TRP A 196 -0.20 6.34 -22.30
N THR A 197 0.90 6.70 -22.96
CA THR A 197 1.51 8.05 -22.95
C THR A 197 0.74 9.12 -23.74
N ARG A 198 -0.42 8.80 -24.34
CA ARG A 198 -1.18 9.74 -25.21
C ARG A 198 -2.29 10.53 -24.52
N ALA A 199 -2.49 10.40 -23.21
CA ALA A 199 -3.47 11.20 -22.49
C ALA A 199 -2.82 11.78 -21.24
N GLY A 200 -2.63 13.11 -21.22
CA GLY A 200 -1.87 13.86 -20.22
C GLY A 200 -2.14 13.50 -18.76
N CYS A 201 -1.08 13.68 -17.97
CA CYS A 201 -0.96 13.53 -16.51
C CYS A 201 -2.14 12.87 -15.78
N LYS A 202 -1.95 11.63 -15.34
CA LYS A 202 -2.86 10.88 -14.47
C LYS A 202 -2.10 10.55 -13.20
N PHE A 203 -2.69 10.70 -12.01
CA PHE A 203 -2.11 10.21 -10.76
C PHE A 203 -3.07 9.13 -10.20
N PHE A 204 -2.57 8.15 -9.44
CA PHE A 204 -3.33 6.95 -9.03
C PHE A 204 -3.29 6.78 -7.50
N PHE A 205 -4.40 6.36 -6.85
CA PHE A 205 -4.44 6.20 -5.39
C PHE A 205 -5.38 5.05 -5.00
N SER A 206 -4.84 3.90 -4.54
CA SER A 206 -5.65 3.06 -3.65
C SER A 206 -6.02 3.86 -2.43
#